data_AF-A0A7X5WT66-F1
#
_entry.id   AF-A0A7X5WT66-F1
#
_cell.length_a   1.000
_cell.length_b   1.000
_cell.length_c   1.000
_cell.angle_alpha   90.00
_cell.angle_beta   90.00
_cell.angle_gamma   90.00
#
_symmetry.space_group_name_H-M   'P 1'
#
loop_
_entity.id
_entity.type
_entity.pdbx_description
1 polymer ?
#
loop_
_entity_poly.entity_id
_entity_poly.type
_entity_poly.pdbx_seq_one_letter_code
_entity_poly.pdbx_strand_id
1 'polypeptide(L)'
;RSVDGVVEDHGVMENVHVDQILDTTVVPAAVGPDVAERARAIAVRIAEAWDLVGVLCVELFLADGELIANEVAPRPHNSGHCTIEAAASSQFEQQLRTVCGMAPGDGRCRPAAMVQLLGDLWVDGEPDWNAAFSEPGVHLHLYGKTEARPGRKMGHMTCVADDPAAALRRVKAVRDALTP
;
A
#
# COMPACT_ATOMS: atom_id res chain seq x y z
N ARG A 1 -7.11 -13.45 6.30
CA ARG A 1 -7.46 -14.78 6.86
C ARG A 1 -8.91 -15.09 6.50
N SER A 2 -9.19 -16.25 5.90
CA SER A 2 -10.55 -16.69 5.56
C SER A 2 -11.28 -17.30 6.75
N VAL A 3 -12.57 -17.58 6.58
CA VAL A 3 -13.42 -18.30 7.56
C VAL A 3 -12.84 -19.67 7.94
N ASP A 4 -12.17 -20.34 7.00
CA ASP A 4 -11.54 -21.65 7.22
C ASP A 4 -10.11 -21.54 7.80
N GLY A 5 -9.67 -20.32 8.16
CA GLY A 5 -8.36 -20.06 8.73
C GLY A 5 -7.21 -19.96 7.72
N VAL A 6 -7.48 -20.00 6.41
CA VAL A 6 -6.44 -19.85 5.38
C VAL A 6 -5.91 -18.42 5.39
N VAL A 7 -4.58 -18.28 5.44
CA VAL A 7 -3.89 -16.99 5.45
C VAL A 7 -3.11 -16.82 4.15
N GLU A 8 -3.43 -15.74 3.44
CA GLU A 8 -2.65 -15.18 2.34
C GLU A 8 -2.22 -13.77 2.72
N ASP A 9 -1.08 -13.32 2.21
CA ASP A 9 -0.51 -12.00 2.47
C ASP A 9 0.05 -11.34 1.20
N HIS A 10 0.36 -10.05 1.30
CA HIS A 10 0.87 -9.25 0.19
C HIS A 10 2.40 -9.03 0.22
N GLY A 11 3.10 -9.74 1.10
CA GLY A 11 4.49 -9.48 1.43
C GLY A 11 4.67 -8.24 2.32
N VAL A 12 5.92 -8.02 2.73
CA VAL A 12 6.29 -6.86 3.56
C VAL A 12 6.46 -5.63 2.67
N MET A 13 5.91 -4.51 3.13
CA MET A 13 5.96 -3.22 2.46
C MET A 13 6.73 -2.22 3.32
N GLU A 14 7.54 -1.37 2.69
CA GLU A 14 8.27 -0.31 3.35
C GLU A 14 7.50 1.00 3.22
N ASN A 15 7.27 1.67 4.34
CA ASN A 15 6.47 2.90 4.40
C ASN A 15 7.33 4.07 4.88
N VAL A 16 7.26 5.19 4.15
CA VAL A 16 7.83 6.47 4.59
C VAL A 16 6.68 7.40 4.95
N HIS A 17 6.77 7.97 6.15
CA HIS A 17 5.80 8.94 6.67
C HIS A 17 6.44 10.33 6.75
N VAL A 18 5.69 11.36 6.36
CA VAL A 18 6.05 12.78 6.50
C VAL A 18 4.91 13.47 7.21
N ASP A 19 5.20 14.24 8.26
CA ASP A 19 4.20 14.92 9.09
C ASP A 19 3.06 13.99 9.57
N GLN A 20 3.42 12.77 9.96
CA GLN A 20 2.50 11.70 10.40
C GLN A 20 1.52 11.20 9.33
N ILE A 21 1.75 11.53 8.07
CA ILE A 21 0.97 11.06 6.92
C ILE A 21 1.84 10.12 6.10
N LEU A 22 1.31 8.97 5.70
CA LEU A 22 1.98 8.10 4.73
C LEU A 22 2.30 8.90 3.46
N ASP A 23 3.57 9.01 3.09
CA ASP A 23 4.00 9.65 1.85
C ASP A 23 4.16 8.61 0.75
N THR A 24 4.96 7.57 1.01
CA THR A 24 5.23 6.51 0.05
C THR A 24 5.17 5.12 0.66
N THR A 25 4.75 4.16 -0.16
CA THR A 25 4.91 2.72 0.10
C THR A 25 5.73 2.07 -1.01
N VAL A 26 6.62 1.15 -0.67
CA VAL A 26 7.40 0.34 -1.62
C VAL A 26 7.19 -1.14 -1.33
N VAL A 27 7.00 -1.94 -2.37
CA VAL A 27 6.81 -3.39 -2.27
C VAL A 27 7.61 -4.13 -3.37
N PRO A 28 8.31 -5.23 -3.04
CA PRO A 28 8.68 -5.66 -1.68
C PRO A 28 9.57 -4.64 -0.95
N ALA A 29 9.48 -4.62 0.38
CA ALA A 29 10.38 -3.85 1.24
C ALA A 29 11.85 -4.30 1.07
N ALA A 30 12.79 -3.37 1.21
CA ALA A 30 14.23 -3.65 1.11
C ALA A 30 14.80 -4.31 2.38
N VAL A 31 14.18 -5.41 2.82
CA VAL A 31 14.57 -6.19 4.01
C VAL A 31 15.02 -7.60 3.64
N GLY A 32 15.86 -8.21 4.48
CA GLY A 32 16.28 -9.59 4.30
C GLY A 32 15.12 -10.59 4.51
N PRO A 33 15.22 -11.82 3.95
CA PRO A 33 14.16 -12.82 4.03
C PRO A 33 13.80 -13.22 5.47
N ASP A 34 14.77 -13.20 6.39
CA ASP A 34 14.53 -13.45 7.82
C ASP A 34 13.60 -12.40 8.45
N VAL A 35 13.86 -11.11 8.19
CA VAL A 35 13.02 -10.01 8.68
C VAL A 35 11.63 -10.11 8.06
N ALA A 36 11.54 -10.42 6.77
CA ALA A 36 10.27 -10.56 6.07
C ALA A 36 9.40 -11.68 6.68
N GLU A 37 9.99 -12.85 6.95
CA GLU A 37 9.27 -13.97 7.56
C GLU A 37 8.85 -13.66 9.00
N ARG A 38 9.72 -13.01 9.79
CA ARG A 38 9.37 -12.60 11.17
C ARG A 38 8.23 -11.58 11.18
N ALA A 39 8.22 -10.61 10.27
CA ALA A 39 7.13 -9.65 10.13
C ALA A 39 5.81 -10.33 9.75
N ARG A 40 5.85 -11.25 8.79
CA ARG A 40 4.71 -12.09 8.40
C ARG A 40 4.20 -12.90 9.59
N ALA A 41 5.08 -13.58 10.32
CA ALA A 41 4.71 -14.37 11.49
C ALA A 41 4.03 -13.55 12.59
N ILE A 42 4.46 -12.30 12.83
CA ILE A 42 3.79 -11.38 13.75
C ILE A 42 2.36 -11.10 13.28
N ALA A 43 2.17 -10.75 12.01
CA ALA A 43 0.85 -10.45 11.45
C ALA A 43 -0.10 -11.66 11.52
N VAL A 44 0.39 -12.87 11.18
CA VAL A 44 -0.38 -14.11 11.27
C VAL A 44 -0.79 -14.39 12.72
N ARG A 45 0.14 -14.28 13.68
CA ARG A 45 -0.16 -14.52 15.10
C ARG A 45 -1.22 -13.57 15.64
N ILE A 46 -1.19 -12.30 15.24
CA ILE A 46 -2.23 -11.32 15.63
C ILE A 46 -3.58 -11.71 15.01
N ALA A 47 -3.60 -12.04 13.71
CA ALA A 47 -4.82 -12.44 13.03
C ALA A 47 -5.45 -13.71 13.65
N GLU A 48 -4.63 -14.70 14.02
CA GLU A 48 -5.09 -15.91 14.71
C GLU A 48 -5.60 -15.62 16.13
N ALA A 49 -4.85 -14.82 16.91
CA ALA A 49 -5.23 -14.47 18.28
C ALA A 49 -6.55 -13.68 18.35
N TRP A 50 -6.87 -12.93 17.30
CA TRP A 50 -8.12 -12.17 17.18
C TRP A 50 -9.25 -12.97 16.52
N ASP A 51 -8.99 -14.21 16.13
CA ASP A 51 -9.86 -15.03 15.26
C ASP A 51 -10.40 -14.22 14.07
N LEU A 52 -9.49 -13.49 13.41
CA LEU A 52 -9.85 -12.59 12.33
C LEU A 52 -10.40 -13.36 11.13
N VAL A 53 -11.51 -12.87 10.59
CA VAL A 53 -11.97 -13.12 9.22
C VAL A 53 -11.94 -11.79 8.48
N GLY A 54 -11.14 -11.71 7.41
CA GLY A 54 -10.94 -10.47 6.68
C GLY A 54 -9.47 -10.13 6.43
N VAL A 55 -9.22 -8.82 6.31
CA VAL A 55 -7.91 -8.21 6.06
C VAL A 55 -7.45 -7.45 7.30
N LEU A 56 -6.15 -7.52 7.56
CA LEU A 56 -5.45 -6.83 8.64
C LEU A 56 -4.18 -6.22 8.09
N CYS A 57 -3.87 -5.00 8.51
CA CYS A 57 -2.53 -4.44 8.40
C CYS A 57 -1.92 -4.34 9.80
N VAL A 58 -0.65 -4.71 9.92
CA VAL A 58 0.15 -4.53 11.14
C VAL A 58 1.33 -3.66 10.76
N GLU A 59 1.42 -2.48 11.36
CA GLU A 59 2.56 -1.59 11.18
C GLU A 59 3.65 -1.94 12.18
N LEU A 60 4.87 -2.07 11.67
CA LEU A 60 6.04 -2.50 12.41
C LEU A 60 7.16 -1.47 12.26
N PHE A 61 7.89 -1.22 13.33
CA PHE A 61 9.22 -0.61 13.26
C PHE A 61 10.28 -1.70 13.21
N LEU A 62 11.32 -1.48 12.40
CA LEU A 62 12.54 -2.29 12.37
C LEU A 62 13.68 -1.45 12.93
N ALA A 63 14.23 -1.83 14.08
CA ALA A 63 15.35 -1.15 14.72
C ALA A 63 16.37 -2.20 15.20
N ASP A 64 17.64 -2.05 14.82
CA ASP A 64 18.73 -2.97 15.20
C ASP A 64 18.43 -4.46 14.93
N GLY A 65 17.63 -4.75 13.90
CA GLY A 65 17.22 -6.11 13.52
C GLY A 65 15.99 -6.65 14.28
N GLU A 66 15.43 -5.87 15.20
CA GLU A 66 14.22 -6.20 15.96
C GLU A 66 12.97 -5.55 15.35
N LEU A 67 11.87 -6.31 15.36
CA LEU A 67 10.56 -5.86 14.88
C LEU A 67 9.66 -5.51 16.07
N ILE A 68 9.15 -4.28 16.09
CA ILE A 68 8.28 -3.76 17.15
C ILE A 68 6.94 -3.38 16.52
N ALA A 69 5.84 -3.97 17.02
CA ALA A 69 4.49 -3.61 16.58
C ALA A 69 4.11 -2.21 17.07
N ASN A 70 3.71 -1.35 16.14
CA ASN A 70 3.25 0.00 16.42
C ASN A 70 1.72 0.06 16.48
N GLU A 71 1.05 -0.33 15.39
CA GLU A 71 -0.41 -0.28 15.28
C GLU A 71 -0.97 -1.42 14.43
N VAL A 72 -2.28 -1.62 14.55
CA VAL A 72 -3.01 -2.69 13.88
C VAL A 72 -4.33 -2.15 13.33
N ALA A 73 -4.58 -2.36 12.03
CA ALA A 73 -5.79 -1.92 11.35
C ALA A 73 -6.55 -3.14 10.78
N PRO A 74 -7.69 -3.56 11.37
CA PRO A 74 -8.48 -4.72 10.92
C PRO A 74 -9.39 -4.37 9.72
N ARG A 75 -8.78 -3.83 8.67
CA ARG A 75 -9.41 -3.41 7.42
C ARG A 75 -8.35 -3.28 6.32
N PRO A 76 -8.74 -3.13 5.05
CA PRO A 76 -7.86 -2.57 4.03
C PRO A 76 -7.19 -1.29 4.53
N HIS A 77 -5.89 -1.17 4.24
CA HIS A 77 -5.03 -0.12 4.72
C HIS A 77 -4.44 0.69 3.58
N ASN A 78 -4.06 1.94 3.88
CA ASN A 78 -3.55 2.88 2.89
C ASN A 78 -2.25 2.38 2.26
N SER A 79 -1.35 1.80 3.06
CA SER A 79 -0.11 1.19 2.56
C SER A 79 -0.37 0.04 1.57
N GLY A 80 -1.52 -0.64 1.68
CA GLY A 80 -1.88 -1.74 0.77
C GLY A 80 -2.51 -1.28 -0.55
N HIS A 81 -2.69 0.01 -0.82
CA HIS A 81 -3.38 0.42 -2.06
C HIS A 81 -2.62 0.04 -3.33
N CYS A 82 -1.28 -0.07 -3.26
CA CYS A 82 -0.47 -0.58 -4.38
C CYS A 82 -0.88 -1.99 -4.85
N THR A 83 -1.57 -2.78 -4.01
CA THR A 83 -2.05 -4.13 -4.37
C THR A 83 -3.13 -4.12 -5.44
N ILE A 84 -3.77 -2.98 -5.73
CA ILE A 84 -4.72 -2.87 -6.85
C ILE A 84 -4.00 -3.17 -8.18
N GLU A 85 -2.77 -2.66 -8.34
CA GLU A 85 -1.97 -2.86 -9.56
C GLU A 85 -0.93 -3.97 -9.41
N ALA A 86 -0.36 -4.12 -8.22
CA ALA A 86 0.82 -4.94 -8.00
C ALA A 86 0.49 -6.42 -7.80
N ALA A 87 -0.70 -6.77 -7.31
CA ALA A 87 -1.08 -8.14 -6.99
C ALA A 87 -2.18 -8.67 -7.91
N ALA A 88 -2.23 -9.99 -8.09
CA ALA A 88 -3.33 -10.63 -8.81
C ALA A 88 -4.66 -10.50 -8.06
N SER A 89 -4.60 -10.55 -6.72
CA SER A 89 -5.72 -10.21 -5.85
C SER A 89 -5.37 -9.03 -4.95
N SER A 90 -6.11 -7.94 -5.05
CA SER A 90 -5.89 -6.75 -4.22
C SER A 90 -6.37 -6.97 -2.79
N GLN A 91 -5.95 -6.12 -1.85
CA GLN A 91 -6.48 -6.17 -0.48
C GLN A 91 -8.01 -6.04 -0.42
N PHE A 92 -8.65 -5.37 -1.38
CA PHE A 92 -10.10 -5.21 -1.42
C PHE A 92 -10.78 -6.50 -1.91
N GLU A 93 -10.18 -7.16 -2.90
CA GLU A 93 -10.67 -8.47 -3.34
C GLU A 93 -10.42 -9.53 -2.26
N GLN A 94 -9.27 -9.50 -1.57
CA GLN A 94 -9.01 -10.37 -0.43
C GLN A 94 -10.04 -10.15 0.68
N GLN A 95 -10.39 -8.90 0.99
CA GLN A 95 -11.45 -8.61 1.95
C GLN A 95 -12.77 -9.25 1.50
N LEU A 96 -13.21 -9.00 0.26
CA LEU A 96 -14.44 -9.60 -0.29
C LEU A 96 -14.42 -11.12 -0.19
N ARG A 97 -13.36 -11.77 -0.70
CA ARG A 97 -13.24 -13.24 -0.72
C ARG A 97 -13.31 -13.82 0.69
N THR A 98 -12.52 -13.28 1.60
CA THR A 98 -12.42 -13.80 2.97
C THR A 98 -13.72 -13.64 3.76
N VAL A 99 -14.42 -12.49 3.65
CA VAL A 99 -15.70 -12.28 4.35
C VAL A 99 -16.87 -13.05 3.72
N CYS A 100 -16.79 -13.35 2.42
CA CYS A 100 -17.80 -14.15 1.72
C CYS A 100 -17.54 -15.66 1.78
N GLY A 101 -16.54 -16.13 2.55
CA GLY A 101 -16.20 -17.55 2.67
C GLY A 101 -15.62 -18.17 1.40
N MET A 102 -15.04 -17.34 0.52
CA MET A 102 -14.34 -17.79 -0.68
C MET A 102 -12.86 -18.02 -0.36
N ALA A 103 -12.20 -18.84 -1.19
CA ALA A 103 -10.75 -19.03 -1.11
C ALA A 103 -10.02 -17.69 -1.35
N PRO A 104 -9.05 -17.31 -0.49
CA PRO A 104 -8.18 -16.17 -0.74
C PRO A 104 -7.51 -16.25 -2.12
N GLY A 105 -7.23 -15.09 -2.72
CA GLY A 105 -6.50 -14.99 -3.99
C GLY A 105 -4.99 -14.96 -3.81
N ASP A 106 -4.25 -15.00 -4.92
CA ASP A 106 -2.80 -14.80 -4.91
C ASP A 106 -2.47 -13.35 -4.57
N GLY A 107 -1.96 -13.13 -3.35
CA GLY A 107 -1.61 -11.81 -2.83
C GLY A 107 -0.23 -11.31 -3.26
N ARG A 108 0.56 -12.12 -3.99
CA ARG A 108 1.94 -11.79 -4.33
C ARG A 108 2.01 -10.51 -5.16
N CYS A 109 2.71 -9.51 -4.62
CA CYS A 109 2.96 -8.26 -5.32
C CYS A 109 4.15 -8.38 -6.27
N ARG A 110 3.99 -7.85 -7.48
CA ARG A 110 5.08 -7.44 -8.36
C ARG A 110 5.80 -6.21 -7.76
N PRO A 111 7.04 -5.92 -8.15
CA PRO A 111 7.73 -4.71 -7.71
C PRO A 111 6.93 -3.45 -8.04
N ALA A 112 6.61 -2.67 -7.01
CA ALA A 112 5.80 -1.47 -7.13
C ALA A 112 6.13 -0.45 -6.05
N ALA A 113 5.74 0.80 -6.32
CA ALA A 113 5.77 1.87 -5.35
C ALA A 113 4.52 2.73 -5.48
N MET A 114 4.05 3.27 -4.37
CA MET A 114 2.89 4.13 -4.30
C MET A 114 3.26 5.44 -3.63
N VAL A 115 2.67 6.53 -4.11
CA VAL A 115 2.71 7.86 -3.50
C VAL A 115 1.31 8.34 -3.19
N GLN A 116 1.14 9.03 -2.07
CA GLN A 116 -0.10 9.73 -1.77
C GLN A 116 -0.18 11.05 -2.54
N LEU A 117 -1.40 11.38 -2.96
CA LEU A 117 -1.76 12.70 -3.49
C LEU A 117 -2.55 13.44 -2.41
N LEU A 118 -1.97 14.49 -1.86
CA LEU A 118 -2.60 15.32 -0.83
C LEU A 118 -3.24 16.56 -1.46
N GLY A 119 -4.19 17.17 -0.75
CA GLY A 119 -4.88 18.37 -1.23
C GLY A 119 -3.95 19.57 -1.44
N ASP A 120 -2.74 19.52 -0.90
CA ASP A 120 -1.66 20.47 -1.12
C ASP A 120 -1.26 20.59 -2.61
N LEU A 121 -1.48 19.54 -3.41
CA LEU A 121 -1.27 19.60 -4.87
C LEU A 121 -2.25 20.54 -5.59
N TRP A 122 -3.38 20.87 -4.96
CA TRP A 122 -4.41 21.73 -5.55
C TRP A 122 -4.26 23.22 -5.21
N VAL A 123 -3.18 23.61 -4.51
CA VAL A 123 -3.00 25.00 -4.04
C VAL A 123 -2.98 26.00 -5.19
N ASP A 124 -2.34 25.64 -6.31
CA ASP A 124 -2.18 26.51 -7.48
C ASP A 124 -3.16 26.18 -8.63
N GLY A 125 -4.09 25.25 -8.44
CA GLY A 125 -5.05 24.81 -9.47
C GLY A 125 -5.23 23.30 -9.52
N GLU A 126 -5.99 22.82 -10.49
CA GLU A 126 -6.11 21.38 -10.74
C GLU A 126 -4.77 20.84 -11.27
N PRO A 127 -4.19 19.77 -10.69
CA PRO A 127 -2.95 19.19 -11.17
C PRO A 127 -3.05 18.65 -12.61
N ASP A 128 -1.99 18.76 -13.42
CA ASP A 128 -1.97 18.18 -14.77
C ASP A 128 -1.87 16.65 -14.74
N TRP A 129 -3.03 15.99 -14.78
CA TRP A 129 -3.11 14.53 -14.80
C TRP A 129 -2.51 13.89 -16.06
N ASN A 130 -2.27 14.64 -17.13
CA ASN A 130 -1.65 14.07 -18.34
C ASN A 130 -0.23 13.57 -18.06
N ALA A 131 0.50 14.19 -17.13
CA ALA A 131 1.80 13.70 -16.69
C ALA A 131 1.70 12.26 -16.14
N ALA A 132 0.65 11.95 -15.37
CA ALA A 132 0.41 10.61 -14.85
C ALA A 132 0.05 9.60 -15.94
N PHE A 133 -0.81 9.99 -16.89
CA PHE A 133 -1.22 9.10 -17.98
C PHE A 133 -0.13 8.86 -19.04
N SER A 134 0.88 9.74 -19.11
CA SER A 134 1.96 9.64 -20.09
C SER A 134 3.09 8.71 -19.64
N GLU A 135 3.18 8.38 -18.34
CA GLU A 135 4.24 7.51 -17.82
C GLU A 135 3.78 6.03 -17.79
N PRO A 136 4.42 5.15 -18.58
CA PRO A 136 4.05 3.74 -18.59
C PRO A 136 4.22 3.07 -17.23
N GLY A 137 3.18 2.33 -16.81
CA GLY A 137 3.15 1.62 -15.55
C GLY A 137 2.79 2.48 -14.34
N VAL A 138 2.50 3.77 -14.53
CA VAL A 138 1.86 4.62 -13.50
C VAL A 138 0.34 4.53 -13.62
N HIS A 139 -0.32 4.38 -12.47
CA HIS A 139 -1.75 4.24 -12.34
C HIS A 139 -2.27 5.28 -11.34
N LEU A 140 -3.15 6.16 -11.81
CA LEU A 140 -3.75 7.23 -11.01
C LEU A 140 -5.09 6.78 -10.40
N HIS A 141 -5.25 7.00 -9.09
CA HIS A 141 -6.51 6.80 -8.37
C HIS A 141 -6.92 8.08 -7.66
N LEU A 142 -8.05 8.67 -8.07
CA LEU A 142 -8.66 9.81 -7.40
C LEU A 142 -9.92 9.37 -6.65
N TYR A 143 -10.08 9.86 -5.42
CA TYR A 143 -11.17 9.42 -4.54
C TYR A 143 -12.49 10.16 -4.74
N GLY A 144 -12.58 11.04 -5.76
CA GLY A 144 -13.79 11.84 -6.02
C GLY A 144 -14.17 12.83 -4.89
N LYS A 145 -13.20 13.23 -4.06
CA LYS A 145 -13.43 14.20 -2.98
C LYS A 145 -13.59 15.59 -3.58
N THR A 146 -14.66 16.29 -3.21
CA THR A 146 -15.06 17.58 -3.82
C THR A 146 -14.24 18.79 -3.34
N GLU A 147 -13.45 18.65 -2.27
CA GLU A 147 -12.72 19.76 -1.66
C GLU A 147 -11.29 19.32 -1.32
N ALA A 148 -10.31 19.93 -1.95
CA ALA A 148 -8.91 19.76 -1.58
C ALA A 148 -8.58 20.63 -0.36
N ARG A 149 -7.97 20.02 0.65
CA ARG A 149 -7.51 20.71 1.87
C ARG A 149 -6.09 20.25 2.20
N PRO A 150 -5.24 21.09 2.80
CA PRO A 150 -3.91 20.69 3.24
C PRO A 150 -3.94 19.39 4.06
N GLY A 151 -3.07 18.44 3.74
CA GLY A 151 -2.98 17.12 4.36
C GLY A 151 -4.12 16.14 4.04
N ARG A 152 -5.16 16.57 3.32
CA ARG A 152 -6.28 15.68 2.95
C ARG A 152 -5.83 14.75 1.82
N LYS A 153 -5.86 13.43 2.06
CA LYS A 153 -5.63 12.43 1.00
C LYS A 153 -6.70 12.56 -0.10
N MET A 154 -6.33 13.01 -1.29
CA MET A 154 -7.22 13.18 -2.45
C MET A 154 -7.16 12.00 -3.42
N GLY A 155 -6.03 11.30 -3.43
CA GLY A 155 -5.81 10.13 -4.26
C GLY A 155 -4.50 9.43 -3.91
N HIS A 156 -4.08 8.53 -4.78
CA HIS A 156 -2.74 7.97 -4.81
C HIS A 156 -2.34 7.67 -6.25
N MET A 157 -1.04 7.51 -6.48
CA MET A 157 -0.53 6.89 -7.70
C MET A 157 0.29 5.67 -7.34
N THR A 158 0.16 4.62 -8.14
CA THR A 158 1.02 3.42 -8.05
C THR A 158 1.84 3.32 -9.32
N CYS A 159 3.14 3.04 -9.21
CA CYS A 159 3.96 2.60 -10.32
C CYS A 159 4.33 1.13 -10.15
N VAL A 160 4.11 0.32 -11.18
CA VAL A 160 4.62 -1.06 -11.27
C VAL A 160 5.80 -1.07 -12.23
N ALA A 161 6.92 -1.65 -11.79
CA ALA A 161 8.15 -1.73 -12.59
C ALA A 161 8.86 -3.06 -12.37
N ASP A 162 10.05 -3.22 -12.96
CA ASP A 162 10.87 -4.42 -12.78
C ASP A 162 11.62 -4.43 -11.44
N ASP A 163 11.84 -3.26 -10.84
CA ASP A 163 12.46 -3.11 -9.53
C ASP A 163 11.76 -2.05 -8.65
N PRO A 164 11.69 -2.25 -7.32
CA PRO A 164 10.93 -1.34 -6.45
C PRO A 164 11.52 0.08 -6.40
N ALA A 165 12.84 0.21 -6.57
CA ALA A 165 13.51 1.49 -6.53
C ALA A 165 13.22 2.33 -7.79
N ALA A 166 13.14 1.70 -8.97
CA ALA A 166 12.72 2.35 -10.21
C ALA A 166 11.24 2.74 -10.15
N ALA A 167 10.38 1.87 -9.62
CA ALA A 167 8.98 2.21 -9.39
C ALA A 167 8.87 3.47 -8.51
N LEU A 168 9.61 3.53 -7.40
CA LEU A 168 9.63 4.69 -6.51
C LEU A 168 10.15 5.96 -7.20
N ARG A 169 11.27 5.87 -7.93
CA ARG A 169 11.83 7.01 -8.66
C ARG A 169 10.85 7.55 -9.69
N ARG A 170 10.23 6.67 -10.48
CA ARG A 170 9.27 7.06 -11.53
C ARG A 170 8.03 7.71 -10.95
N VAL A 171 7.38 7.06 -9.98
CA VAL A 171 6.13 7.60 -9.42
C VAL A 171 6.34 8.93 -8.69
N LYS A 172 7.50 9.12 -8.04
CA LYS A 172 7.87 10.41 -7.45
C LYS A 172 8.11 11.47 -8.51
N ALA A 173 8.88 11.17 -9.57
CA ALA A 173 9.11 12.09 -10.67
C ALA A 173 7.81 12.54 -11.34
N VAL A 174 6.85 11.62 -11.52
CA VAL A 174 5.52 11.96 -12.02
C VAL A 174 4.78 12.86 -11.04
N ARG A 175 4.76 12.52 -9.74
CA ARG A 175 4.10 13.34 -8.71
C ARG A 175 4.65 14.76 -8.67
N ASP A 176 5.96 14.91 -8.78
CA ASP A 176 6.63 16.21 -8.75
C ASP A 176 6.37 17.03 -10.03
N ALA A 177 5.99 16.37 -11.12
CA ALA A 177 5.59 16.99 -12.38
C ALA A 177 4.09 17.34 -12.47
N LEU A 178 3.29 17.04 -11.44
CA LEU A 178 1.86 17.37 -11.37
C LEU A 178 1.62 18.87 -11.07
N THR A 179 2.33 19.76 -11.78
CA THR A 179 2.06 21.19 -11.75
C THR A 179 0.78 21.50 -12.53
N PRO A 180 -0.01 22.52 -12.15
CA PRO A 180 -1.14 22.99 -12.95
C PRO A 180 -0.75 23.47 -14.36
#